data_AF-A0A2A2WKB0-F1
#
_entry.id   AF-A0A2A2WKB0-F1
#
_cell.length_a   1.000
_cell.length_b   1.000
_cell.length_c   1.000
_cell.angle_alpha   90.00
_cell.angle_beta   90.00
_cell.angle_gamma   90.00
#
_symmetry.space_group_name_H-M   'P 1'
#
loop_
_entity.id
_entity.type
_entity.pdbx_description
1 polymer ?
#
loop_
_entity_poly.entity_id
_entity_poly.type
_entity_poly.pdbx_seq_one_letter_code
_entity_poly.pdbx_strand_id
1 'polypeptide(L)'
;TGESIPADLVIVGIGVEPRTELADAAGLVVDNGIVIDDHARTEDPDIVAAGDCTSHDIARYGCRIRMESVSSAGEQAKVAASTVCGKSRKIEALPWFWSDQYDLKLQIAGLNTGYDEVVLSGDPTRDRDFSCFYLRGGELLAADCINRPRDFMFSKRAITQQ
;
A
#
# COMPACT_ATOMS: atom_id res chain seq x y z
N THR A 1 -9.37 -5.31 36.80
CA THR A 1 -9.16 -6.76 36.90
C THR A 1 -8.66 -7.26 35.56
N GLY A 2 -7.89 -8.35 35.51
CA GLY A 2 -7.46 -8.99 34.26
C GLY A 2 -8.21 -10.29 34.03
N GLU A 3 -8.49 -10.63 32.77
CA GLU A 3 -9.03 -11.92 32.35
C GLU A 3 -7.88 -12.89 32.02
N SER A 4 -8.05 -14.18 32.28
CA SER A 4 -7.07 -15.21 31.93
C SER A 4 -7.65 -16.13 30.85
N ILE A 5 -6.94 -16.27 29.74
CA ILE A 5 -7.34 -17.10 28.58
C ILE A 5 -6.34 -18.26 28.46
N PRO A 6 -6.75 -19.52 28.68
CA PRO A 6 -5.87 -20.68 28.49
C PRO A 6 -5.47 -20.84 27.02
N ALA A 7 -4.17 -20.98 26.74
CA ALA A 7 -3.66 -21.19 25.39
C ALA A 7 -2.39 -22.06 25.41
N ASP A 8 -2.33 -23.05 24.51
CA ASP A 8 -1.12 -23.86 24.27
C ASP A 8 -0.14 -23.16 23.31
N LEU A 9 -0.66 -22.24 22.48
CA LEU A 9 0.10 -21.46 21.50
C LEU A 9 -0.45 -20.04 21.41
N VAL A 10 0.46 -19.08 21.29
CA VAL A 10 0.14 -17.67 21.03
C VAL A 10 0.92 -17.21 19.80
N ILE A 11 0.21 -16.61 18.83
CA ILE A 11 0.80 -15.95 17.67
C ILE A 11 0.58 -14.44 17.85
N VAL A 12 1.67 -13.66 17.78
CA VAL A 12 1.64 -12.20 17.99
C VAL A 12 1.91 -11.49 16.68
N GLY A 13 0.98 -10.65 16.23
CA GLY A 13 1.13 -9.76 15.09
C GLY A 13 0.50 -8.41 15.41
N ILE A 14 1.34 -7.42 15.75
CA ILE A 14 0.91 -6.09 16.23
C ILE A 14 1.44 -4.95 15.36
N GLY A 15 1.76 -5.26 14.10
CA GLY A 15 2.36 -4.32 13.14
C GLY A 15 3.83 -4.61 12.87
N VAL A 16 4.42 -3.80 11.98
CA VAL A 16 5.81 -3.87 11.55
C VAL A 16 6.46 -2.50 11.72
N GLU A 17 7.68 -2.50 12.26
CA GLU A 17 8.53 -1.31 12.30
C GLU A 17 9.54 -1.36 11.14
N PRO A 18 9.71 -0.27 10.37
CA PRO A 18 10.68 -0.25 9.29
C PRO A 18 12.10 -0.27 9.87
N ARG A 19 12.97 -1.11 9.29
CA ARG A 19 14.39 -1.16 9.68
C ARG A 19 15.15 -0.01 9.02
N THR A 20 15.40 1.04 9.79
CA THR A 20 16.00 2.29 9.31
C THR A 20 17.34 2.62 9.97
N GLU A 21 17.86 1.74 10.84
CA GLU A 21 19.02 2.00 11.68
C GLU A 21 20.28 2.30 10.87
N LEU A 22 20.46 1.64 9.73
CA LEU A 22 21.59 1.90 8.82
C LEU A 22 21.49 3.28 8.17
N ALA A 23 20.29 3.70 7.79
CA ALA A 23 20.06 4.99 7.16
C ALA A 23 20.24 6.13 8.17
N ASP A 24 19.70 5.96 9.38
CA ASP A 24 19.86 6.91 10.48
C ASP A 24 21.35 7.07 10.87
N ALA A 25 22.07 5.96 11.01
CA ALA A 25 23.52 5.99 11.27
C ALA A 25 24.34 6.63 10.13
N ALA A 26 23.85 6.58 8.90
CA ALA A 26 24.45 7.26 7.75
C ALA A 26 24.06 8.74 7.64
N GLY A 27 23.19 9.24 8.53
CA GLY A 27 22.71 10.62 8.54
C GLY A 27 21.62 10.92 7.51
N LEU A 28 20.94 9.90 6.98
CA LEU A 28 19.84 10.06 6.03
C LEU A 28 18.53 10.41 6.75
N VAL A 29 17.67 11.20 6.12
CA VAL A 29 16.32 11.48 6.64
C VAL A 29 15.50 10.20 6.78
N VAL A 30 15.00 10.00 8.00
CA VAL A 30 14.07 8.93 8.38
C VAL A 30 12.79 9.54 8.96
N ASP A 31 11.64 9.13 8.46
CA ASP A 31 10.32 9.55 8.91
C ASP A 31 9.30 8.43 8.66
N ASN A 32 9.11 7.58 9.68
CA ASN A 32 8.37 6.31 9.58
C ASN A 32 8.83 5.53 8.33
N GLY A 33 10.15 5.35 8.17
CA GLY A 33 10.81 4.78 6.99
C GLY A 33 11.89 5.71 6.42
N ILE A 34 12.81 5.17 5.63
CA ILE A 34 13.82 5.91 4.87
C ILE A 34 13.09 6.79 3.86
N VAL A 35 13.28 8.10 3.93
CA VAL A 35 12.59 9.03 3.03
C VAL A 35 13.20 8.94 1.64
N ILE A 36 12.35 8.72 0.64
CA ILE A 36 12.74 8.66 -0.76
C ILE A 36 11.91 9.60 -1.64
N ASP A 37 12.50 10.04 -2.75
CA ASP A 37 11.81 10.75 -3.83
C ASP A 37 11.10 9.79 -4.81
N ASP A 38 10.41 10.37 -5.81
CA ASP A 38 9.72 9.60 -6.86
C ASP A 38 10.64 8.69 -7.68
N HIS A 39 11.96 8.86 -7.61
CA HIS A 39 12.98 8.06 -8.29
C HIS A 39 13.65 7.07 -7.33
N ALA A 40 13.04 6.82 -6.17
CA ALA A 40 13.54 5.93 -5.13
C ALA A 40 14.91 6.34 -4.54
N ARG A 41 15.29 7.62 -4.67
CA ARG A 41 16.53 8.16 -4.09
C ARG A 41 16.27 8.76 -2.73
N THR A 42 17.24 8.61 -1.85
CA THR A 42 17.30 9.37 -0.59
C THR A 42 17.75 10.81 -0.87
N GLU A 43 17.99 11.60 0.17
CA GLU A 43 18.60 12.94 0.00
C GLU A 43 20.05 12.86 -0.51
N ASP A 44 20.75 11.75 -0.23
CA ASP A 44 22.02 11.44 -0.87
C ASP A 44 21.73 10.87 -2.28
N PRO A 45 22.19 11.55 -3.35
CA PRO A 45 21.88 11.15 -4.73
C PRO A 45 22.47 9.79 -5.14
N ASP A 46 23.46 9.27 -4.40
CA ASP A 46 24.11 7.99 -4.67
C ASP A 46 23.46 6.82 -3.90
N ILE A 47 22.49 7.10 -3.02
CA ILE A 47 21.82 6.11 -2.19
C ILE A 47 20.34 6.01 -2.59
N VAL A 48 19.91 4.78 -2.89
CA VAL A 48 18.52 4.43 -3.17
C VAL A 48 17.97 3.49 -2.09
N ALA A 49 16.67 3.53 -1.85
CA ALA A 49 15.98 2.59 -0.97
C ALA A 49 14.65 2.13 -1.61
N ALA A 50 14.23 0.90 -1.31
CA ALA A 50 12.99 0.31 -1.83
C ALA A 50 12.42 -0.72 -0.85
N GLY A 51 11.10 -0.92 -0.90
CA GLY A 51 10.35 -1.86 -0.08
C GLY A 51 9.82 -1.24 1.21
N ASP A 52 9.45 -2.13 2.14
CA ASP A 52 8.74 -1.81 3.38
C ASP A 52 9.48 -0.82 4.29
N CYS A 53 10.79 -0.63 4.11
CA CYS A 53 11.58 0.33 4.87
C CYS A 53 11.46 1.77 4.36
N THR A 54 10.74 2.03 3.27
CA THR A 54 10.68 3.35 2.62
C THR A 54 9.43 4.14 2.94
N SER A 55 9.59 5.46 2.99
CA SER A 55 8.51 6.42 3.20
C SER A 55 8.58 7.46 2.08
N HIS A 56 7.49 7.69 1.36
CA HIS A 56 7.51 8.56 0.18
C HIS A 56 6.22 9.38 0.07
N ASP A 57 6.36 10.60 -0.44
CA ASP A 57 5.23 11.48 -0.69
C ASP A 57 4.51 11.02 -1.96
N ILE A 58 3.28 10.52 -1.81
CA ILE A 58 2.48 10.12 -2.97
C ILE A 58 1.59 11.29 -3.36
N ALA A 59 1.94 11.98 -4.45
CA ALA A 59 1.25 13.20 -4.89
C ALA A 59 -0.29 13.06 -4.96
N ARG A 60 -0.80 11.91 -5.42
CA ARG A 60 -2.25 11.62 -5.48
C ARG A 60 -2.93 11.66 -4.12
N TYR A 61 -2.23 11.28 -3.06
CA TYR A 61 -2.79 11.26 -1.69
C TYR A 61 -2.44 12.50 -0.87
N GLY A 62 -1.55 13.36 -1.39
CA GLY A 62 -1.15 14.60 -0.73
C GLY A 62 -0.45 14.39 0.62
N CYS A 63 0.05 13.19 0.88
CA CYS A 63 0.71 12.83 2.13
C CYS A 63 1.81 11.79 1.92
N ARG A 64 2.68 11.71 2.92
CA ARG A 64 3.72 10.70 3.02
C ARG A 64 3.14 9.36 3.44
N ILE A 65 3.50 8.31 2.70
CA ILE A 65 2.98 6.98 2.89
C ILE A 65 4.13 5.96 2.87
N ARG A 66 4.08 5.02 3.81
CA ARG A 66 4.88 3.79 3.83
C ARG A 66 3.99 2.60 3.47
N MET A 67 4.40 1.84 2.47
CA MET A 67 3.63 0.71 1.93
C MET A 67 4.31 -0.62 2.25
N GLU A 68 3.57 -1.51 2.90
CA GLU A 68 4.03 -2.85 3.28
C GLU A 68 3.40 -3.89 2.33
N SER A 69 3.73 -3.81 1.05
CA SER A 69 3.13 -4.68 0.04
C SER A 69 4.09 -5.14 -1.04
N VAL A 70 3.90 -6.38 -1.49
CA VAL A 70 4.70 -6.99 -2.57
C VAL A 70 4.66 -6.14 -3.84
N SER A 71 3.51 -5.55 -4.16
CA SER A 71 3.35 -4.72 -5.35
C SER A 71 4.15 -3.42 -5.25
N SER A 72 4.12 -2.77 -4.08
CA SER A 72 4.87 -1.53 -3.84
C SER A 72 6.37 -1.80 -3.86
N ALA A 73 6.84 -2.83 -3.13
CA ALA A 73 8.24 -3.24 -3.15
C ALA A 73 8.72 -3.55 -4.58
N GLY A 74 7.91 -4.26 -5.37
CA GLY A 74 8.23 -4.59 -6.76
C GLY A 74 8.32 -3.36 -7.67
N GLU A 75 7.46 -2.35 -7.49
CA GLU A 75 7.52 -1.11 -8.28
C GLU A 75 8.69 -0.22 -7.86
N GLN A 76 8.90 -0.03 -6.56
CA GLN A 76 10.03 0.74 -6.03
C GLN A 76 11.37 0.09 -6.44
N ALA A 77 11.50 -1.23 -6.40
CA ALA A 77 12.71 -1.92 -6.84
C ALA A 77 13.03 -1.67 -8.32
N LYS A 78 12.00 -1.66 -9.20
CA LYS A 78 12.20 -1.33 -10.62
C LYS A 78 12.65 0.11 -10.82
N VAL A 79 12.10 1.03 -10.03
CA VAL A 79 12.47 2.46 -10.07
C VAL A 79 13.89 2.65 -9.57
N ALA A 80 14.25 2.10 -8.42
CA ALA A 80 15.61 2.15 -7.87
C ALA A 80 16.63 1.59 -8.88
N ALA A 81 16.33 0.45 -9.52
CA ALA A 81 17.19 -0.13 -10.55
C ALA A 81 17.34 0.80 -11.77
N SER A 82 16.26 1.42 -12.24
CA SER A 82 16.31 2.45 -13.30
C SER A 82 17.21 3.61 -12.92
N THR A 83 17.07 4.14 -11.71
CA THR A 83 17.87 5.24 -11.17
C THR A 83 19.37 4.91 -11.15
N VAL A 84 19.73 3.75 -10.60
CA VAL A 84 21.13 3.26 -10.58
C VAL A 84 21.69 3.10 -11.99
N CYS A 85 20.85 2.74 -12.98
CA CYS A 85 21.24 2.65 -14.38
C CYS A 85 21.27 3.99 -15.13
N GLY A 86 21.10 5.13 -14.44
CA GLY A 86 21.02 6.45 -15.07
C GLY A 86 19.79 6.67 -15.95
N LYS A 87 18.72 5.88 -15.75
CA LYS A 87 17.46 5.99 -16.49
C LYS A 87 16.42 6.70 -15.64
N SER A 88 15.60 7.54 -16.27
CA SER A 88 14.47 8.18 -15.58
C SER A 88 13.25 7.27 -15.58
N ARG A 89 12.78 6.92 -14.39
CA ARG A 89 11.49 6.26 -14.13
C ARG A 89 10.98 6.76 -12.79
N LYS A 90 9.67 6.99 -12.68
CA LYS A 90 9.03 7.40 -11.43
C LYS A 90 8.17 6.30 -10.82
N ILE A 91 7.96 6.38 -9.51
CA ILE A 91 6.95 5.61 -8.80
C ILE A 91 5.58 6.23 -9.11
N GLU A 92 4.81 5.57 -9.99
CA GLU A 92 3.49 6.07 -10.43
C GLU A 92 2.37 5.03 -10.21
N ALA A 93 2.71 3.82 -9.79
CA ALA A 93 1.76 2.73 -9.67
C ALA A 93 0.78 2.99 -8.53
N LEU A 94 -0.52 2.82 -8.83
CA LEU A 94 -1.56 2.84 -7.81
C LEU A 94 -1.28 1.78 -6.73
N PRO A 95 -1.25 2.14 -5.43
CA PRO A 95 -1.15 1.18 -4.35
C PRO A 95 -2.24 0.12 -4.44
N TRP A 96 -1.86 -1.14 -4.28
CA TRP A 96 -2.83 -2.24 -4.24
C TRP A 96 -2.21 -3.44 -3.52
N PHE A 97 -3.03 -4.26 -2.89
CA PHE A 97 -2.59 -5.50 -2.26
C PHE A 97 -3.70 -6.54 -2.31
N TRP A 98 -3.42 -7.73 -1.80
CA TRP A 98 -4.40 -8.78 -1.69
C TRP A 98 -4.26 -9.52 -0.36
N SER A 99 -5.33 -10.19 0.03
CA SER A 99 -5.34 -11.16 1.12
C SER A 99 -6.03 -12.42 0.64
N ASP A 100 -5.57 -13.56 1.13
CA ASP A 100 -6.17 -14.86 0.91
C ASP A 100 -6.66 -15.36 2.28
N GLN A 101 -7.97 -15.52 2.43
CA GLN A 101 -8.59 -15.98 3.68
C GLN A 101 -9.60 -17.06 3.36
N TYR A 102 -9.32 -18.30 3.74
CA TYR A 102 -10.10 -19.47 3.32
C TYR A 102 -10.21 -19.52 1.79
N ASP A 103 -11.44 -19.64 1.26
CA ASP A 103 -11.80 -19.59 -0.16
C ASP A 103 -12.08 -18.17 -0.68
N LEU A 104 -11.77 -17.12 0.10
CA LEU A 104 -11.93 -15.73 -0.33
C LEU A 104 -10.63 -15.16 -0.88
N LYS A 105 -10.71 -14.62 -2.10
CA LYS A 105 -9.70 -13.74 -2.68
C LYS A 105 -10.12 -12.28 -2.45
N LEU A 106 -9.40 -11.57 -1.60
CA LEU A 106 -9.63 -10.15 -1.34
C LEU A 106 -8.59 -9.35 -2.10
N GLN A 107 -9.02 -8.41 -2.95
CA GLN A 107 -8.12 -7.55 -3.71
C GLN A 107 -8.48 -6.09 -3.47
N ILE A 108 -7.51 -5.31 -3.03
CA ILE A 108 -7.67 -3.91 -2.63
C ILE A 108 -6.95 -3.03 -3.63
N ALA A 109 -7.63 -2.03 -4.18
CA ALA A 109 -7.07 -1.03 -5.09
C ALA A 109 -7.19 0.37 -4.47
N GLY A 110 -6.09 1.12 -4.42
CA GLY A 110 -6.04 2.46 -3.84
C GLY A 110 -6.00 2.46 -2.31
N LEU A 111 -6.17 3.66 -1.74
CA LEU A 111 -6.23 3.90 -0.29
C LEU A 111 -7.55 4.59 0.01
N ASN A 112 -8.32 4.06 0.94
CA ASN A 112 -9.65 4.57 1.25
C ASN A 112 -9.63 5.75 2.24
N THR A 113 -8.48 6.18 2.75
CA THR A 113 -8.42 7.18 3.84
C THR A 113 -9.19 8.47 3.49
N GLY A 114 -10.18 8.76 4.35
CA GLY A 114 -11.07 9.92 4.27
C GLY A 114 -12.12 9.87 3.17
N TYR A 115 -12.54 8.68 2.73
CA TYR A 115 -13.79 8.52 1.99
C TYR A 115 -14.97 9.15 2.78
N ASP A 116 -16.00 9.61 2.06
CA ASP A 116 -17.26 10.09 2.64
C ASP A 116 -18.46 9.19 2.28
N GLU A 117 -18.30 8.31 1.28
CA GLU A 117 -19.33 7.39 0.82
C GLU A 117 -18.74 6.00 0.54
N VAL A 118 -19.54 4.96 0.80
CA VAL A 118 -19.26 3.58 0.38
C VAL A 118 -20.43 3.05 -0.42
N VAL A 119 -20.17 2.65 -1.66
CA VAL A 119 -21.15 1.98 -2.54
C VAL A 119 -20.86 0.49 -2.59
N LEU A 120 -21.85 -0.32 -2.23
CA LEU A 120 -21.77 -1.77 -2.31
C LEU A 120 -22.28 -2.26 -3.67
N SER A 121 -21.56 -3.22 -4.25
CA SER A 121 -22.03 -4.02 -5.37
C SER A 121 -22.06 -5.49 -4.96
N GLY A 122 -23.25 -6.08 -4.92
CA GLY A 122 -23.51 -7.37 -4.28
C GLY A 122 -24.02 -7.23 -2.84
N ASP A 123 -24.39 -8.34 -2.22
CA ASP A 123 -24.89 -8.38 -0.84
C ASP A 123 -23.90 -9.14 0.07
N PRO A 124 -23.09 -8.45 0.89
CA PRO A 124 -22.11 -9.10 1.75
C PRO A 124 -22.73 -9.96 2.86
N THR A 125 -24.04 -9.86 3.11
CA THR A 125 -24.73 -10.68 4.11
C THR A 125 -25.17 -12.03 3.56
N ARG A 126 -25.20 -12.18 2.23
CA ARG A 126 -25.70 -13.37 1.53
C ARG A 126 -24.64 -14.04 0.69
N ASP A 127 -23.77 -13.23 0.09
CA ASP A 127 -22.86 -13.65 -0.96
C ASP A 127 -21.40 -13.54 -0.52
N ARG A 128 -20.56 -14.45 -1.04
CA ARG A 128 -19.11 -14.43 -0.85
C ARG A 128 -18.40 -13.73 -2.01
N ASP A 129 -19.13 -12.93 -2.79
CA ASP A 129 -18.65 -12.12 -3.89
C ASP A 129 -19.31 -10.74 -3.88
N PHE A 130 -18.55 -9.72 -3.50
CA PHE A 130 -19.04 -8.35 -3.47
C PHE A 130 -17.87 -7.37 -3.60
N SER A 131 -18.18 -6.12 -3.88
CA SER A 131 -17.21 -5.04 -3.93
C SER A 131 -17.68 -3.86 -3.08
N CYS A 132 -16.76 -3.26 -2.33
CA CYS A 132 -16.94 -1.99 -1.64
C CYS A 132 -16.18 -0.91 -2.41
N PHE A 133 -16.88 0.07 -2.96
CA PHE A 133 -16.28 1.22 -3.63
C PHE A 133 -16.27 2.41 -2.66
N TYR A 134 -15.10 2.97 -2.38
CA TYR A 134 -14.93 4.10 -1.47
C TYR A 134 -14.81 5.38 -2.27
N LEU A 135 -15.70 6.35 -2.04
CA LEU A 135 -15.73 7.62 -2.75
C LEU A 135 -15.46 8.80 -1.82
N ARG A 136 -14.98 9.90 -2.40
CA ARG A 136 -14.98 11.23 -1.78
C ARG A 136 -15.52 12.24 -2.77
N GLY A 137 -16.61 12.93 -2.42
CA GLY A 137 -17.23 13.91 -3.32
C GLY A 137 -17.62 13.34 -4.69
N GLY A 138 -17.94 12.05 -4.76
CA GLY A 138 -18.27 11.33 -6.01
C GLY A 138 -17.07 10.78 -6.80
N GLU A 139 -15.83 11.03 -6.37
CA GLU A 139 -14.63 10.45 -6.99
C GLU A 139 -14.25 9.13 -6.32
N LEU A 140 -13.97 8.10 -7.12
CA LEU A 140 -13.56 6.78 -6.61
C LEU A 140 -12.12 6.84 -6.08
N LEU A 141 -11.93 6.70 -4.77
CA LEU A 141 -10.63 6.69 -4.11
C LEU A 141 -10.00 5.29 -4.05
N ALA A 142 -10.82 4.29 -3.74
CA ALA A 142 -10.37 2.92 -3.52
C ALA A 142 -11.49 1.91 -3.75
N ALA A 143 -11.13 0.64 -3.87
CA ALA A 143 -12.08 -0.46 -3.91
C ALA A 143 -11.53 -1.70 -3.21
N ASP A 144 -12.37 -2.35 -2.40
CA ASP A 144 -12.14 -3.70 -1.87
C ASP A 144 -13.02 -4.67 -2.64
N CYS A 145 -12.42 -5.61 -3.37
CA CYS A 145 -13.12 -6.56 -4.22
C CYS A 145 -12.92 -7.98 -3.70
N ILE A 146 -14.00 -8.61 -3.24
CA ILE A 146 -14.02 -9.96 -2.68
C ILE A 146 -14.52 -10.90 -3.77
N ASN A 147 -13.66 -11.83 -4.23
CA ASN A 147 -13.94 -12.77 -5.31
C ASN A 147 -14.42 -12.11 -6.63
N ARG A 148 -14.14 -10.82 -6.82
CA ARG A 148 -14.52 -10.04 -7.99
C ARG A 148 -13.31 -9.41 -8.70
N PRO A 149 -12.46 -10.23 -9.36
CA PRO A 149 -11.25 -9.73 -10.02
C PRO A 149 -11.53 -8.74 -11.16
N ARG A 150 -12.71 -8.81 -11.79
CA ARG A 150 -13.12 -7.86 -12.83
C ARG A 150 -13.32 -6.46 -12.26
N ASP A 151 -13.99 -6.36 -11.11
CA ASP A 151 -14.23 -5.10 -10.40
C ASP A 151 -12.90 -4.51 -9.94
N PHE A 152 -11.99 -5.34 -9.43
CA PHE A 152 -10.64 -4.92 -9.05
C PHE A 152 -9.87 -4.30 -10.23
N MET A 153 -9.84 -4.98 -11.37
CA MET A 153 -9.15 -4.49 -12.57
C MET A 153 -9.82 -3.25 -13.18
N PHE A 154 -11.14 -3.13 -13.06
CA PHE A 154 -11.85 -1.90 -13.40
C PHE A 154 -11.43 -0.75 -12.48
N SER A 155 -11.48 -0.97 -11.16
CA SER A 155 -11.17 0.04 -10.14
C SER A 155 -9.75 0.55 -10.27
N LYS A 156 -8.76 -0.34 -10.45
CA LYS A 156 -7.36 0.08 -10.69
C LYS A 156 -7.24 1.03 -11.87
N ARG A 157 -7.92 0.75 -12.98
CA ARG A 157 -7.88 1.61 -14.17
C ARG A 157 -8.59 2.92 -13.92
N ALA A 158 -9.80 2.89 -13.36
CA ALA A 158 -10.59 4.07 -13.07
C ALA A 158 -9.85 5.03 -12.14
N ILE A 159 -9.27 4.54 -11.04
CA ILE A 159 -8.55 5.38 -10.06
C ILE A 159 -7.26 5.96 -10.67
N THR A 160 -6.54 5.19 -11.49
CA THR A 160 -5.28 5.66 -12.10
C THR A 160 -5.50 6.76 -13.14
N GLN A 161 -6.67 6.79 -13.80
CA GLN A 161 -7.00 7.72 -14.89
C GLN A 161 -7.62 9.05 -14.43
N GLN A 162 -7.92 9.20 -13.14
CA GLN A 162 -8.37 10.45 -12.53
C GLN A 162 -7.21 11.43 -12.39
#